data_AF-A0A952WQB5-F1
#
_entry.id   AF-A0A952WQB5-F1
#
_cell.length_a   1.000
_cell.length_b   1.000
_cell.length_c   1.000
_cell.angle_alpha   90.00
_cell.angle_beta   90.00
_cell.angle_gamma   90.00
#
_symmetry.space_group_name_H-M   'P 1'
#
loop_
_entity.id
_entity.type
_entity.pdbx_description
1 polymer ?
#
loop_
_entity_poly.entity_id
_entity_poly.type
_entity_poly.pdbx_seq_one_letter_code
_entity_poly.pdbx_strand_id
1 'polypeptide(L)'
;MNRAWLAALAFPAMTGSIAAQALAAPSFPVACFHQPGRDAPPARDHVGADDRFAARAQSRARAMELERRAIAAFNEGELAQAEALLREQLALQPGHFVVTYNLACVRTAAGDHDDGMRLLVQAIEEGFDDLRTMDRDPSLAPLRARGEYREIRAGWSDILDARRDANVASVLDFFSGDYRVHRDDRLRLVYVTAVRPSSADAAREEISRLGEWACREIFPGLLDPPESAHDPWVVVVLPTPDDFGRWIASRHGASGGAGLSSIGGEYDHDMKILVARDLGSSLRHEFFHVLHWRSCLRLGQRHAIWVQEGLGTLVEDYDAGPAPDGGIILRHSWRTNIVKRLERAGRLAGLSDLCSASPDEFMSLRVLASYARARSAFLYLAHHGKIRDWYERYTADFEKDRTGRIAWEKTFGTPMATIDRDYRAWVRSIEMVPEEIGPGMASLGVEVESGEADGLIITRVVDPRRGGDGRLRQGDVLTDIDGRPTRDIAELVRVLSGYRPGDRVTVGLRRGSRVRTETVTLIARS
;
A
#
# COMPACT_ATOMS: atom_id res chain seq x y z
N MET A 1 29.39 -4.05 -22.07
CA MET A 1 29.93 -3.17 -23.13
C MET A 1 28.95 -2.03 -23.39
N ASN A 2 29.42 -0.91 -23.94
CA ASN A 2 28.68 0.28 -24.39
C ASN A 2 27.66 0.92 -23.43
N ARG A 3 28.12 1.95 -22.69
CA ARG A 3 27.28 3.08 -22.27
C ARG A 3 27.06 3.99 -23.49
N ALA A 4 25.83 4.22 -23.94
CA ALA A 4 25.58 5.01 -25.18
C ALA A 4 24.20 5.70 -25.32
N TRP A 5 23.35 5.73 -24.30
CA TRP A 5 21.92 6.12 -24.43
C TRP A 5 21.40 7.12 -23.37
N LEU A 6 22.20 8.12 -22.99
CA LEU A 6 21.86 9.10 -21.95
C LEU A 6 22.21 10.57 -22.31
N ALA A 7 22.14 10.93 -23.60
CA ALA A 7 22.50 12.27 -24.07
C ALA A 7 21.61 12.74 -25.23
N ALA A 8 20.33 13.04 -24.96
CA ALA A 8 19.36 13.47 -25.98
C ALA A 8 18.18 14.35 -25.49
N LEU A 9 18.32 15.09 -24.38
CA LEU A 9 17.36 16.14 -23.98
C LEU A 9 18.10 17.38 -23.49
N ALA A 10 17.61 18.56 -23.87
CA ALA A 10 18.16 19.87 -23.47
C ALA A 10 17.02 20.91 -23.32
N PHE A 11 17.09 21.73 -22.27
CA PHE A 11 16.09 22.75 -21.93
C PHE A 11 16.60 24.18 -22.19
N PRO A 12 15.73 25.11 -22.63
CA PRO A 12 15.86 26.55 -22.42
C PRO A 12 15.07 27.02 -21.18
N ALA A 13 15.35 28.24 -20.67
CA ALA A 13 14.76 28.78 -19.42
C ALA A 13 14.15 30.19 -19.58
N MET A 14 13.20 30.56 -18.71
CA MET A 14 12.61 31.90 -18.52
C MET A 14 12.24 32.16 -17.05
N THR A 15 11.80 33.38 -16.68
CA THR A 15 11.75 33.86 -15.28
C THR A 15 10.71 34.97 -14.99
N GLY A 16 9.97 34.84 -13.87
CA GLY A 16 9.88 35.93 -12.86
C GLY A 16 8.58 36.73 -12.64
N SER A 17 8.15 36.76 -11.37
CA SER A 17 7.65 37.92 -10.56
C SER A 17 6.23 37.81 -9.94
N ILE A 18 5.89 38.71 -9.00
CA ILE A 18 4.87 38.52 -7.95
C ILE A 18 4.03 39.77 -7.57
N ALA A 19 3.03 39.58 -6.67
CA ALA A 19 2.14 40.58 -6.02
C ALA A 19 1.07 41.21 -6.94
N ALA A 20 -0.12 41.67 -6.50
CA ALA A 20 -0.82 41.80 -5.20
C ALA A 20 -2.35 41.98 -5.49
N GLN A 21 -3.37 42.00 -4.61
CA GLN A 21 -3.66 41.83 -3.17
C GLN A 21 -5.23 41.78 -3.04
N ALA A 22 -5.93 41.40 -1.95
CA ALA A 22 -5.61 40.76 -0.66
C ALA A 22 -6.85 40.06 -0.04
N LEU A 23 -6.60 38.93 0.64
CA LEU A 23 -7.13 38.47 1.94
C LEU A 23 -8.63 38.49 2.32
N ALA A 24 -9.14 37.29 2.62
CA ALA A 24 -10.04 36.97 3.75
C ALA A 24 -9.64 35.59 4.32
N ALA A 25 -9.92 35.31 5.60
CA ALA A 25 -9.30 34.19 6.34
C ALA A 25 -9.92 32.79 6.05
N PRO A 26 -9.11 31.75 5.78
CA PRO A 26 -9.54 30.37 5.62
C PRO A 26 -9.13 29.44 6.78
N SER A 27 -9.84 28.33 6.96
CA SER A 27 -9.37 27.15 7.72
C SER A 27 -8.61 26.19 6.80
N PHE A 28 -7.54 25.57 7.30
CA PHE A 28 -6.67 24.67 6.52
C PHE A 28 -7.38 23.41 6.00
N PRO A 29 -7.43 23.18 4.67
CA PRO A 29 -7.59 21.84 4.12
C PRO A 29 -6.28 21.06 4.30
N VAL A 30 -6.36 19.73 4.20
CA VAL A 30 -5.22 18.84 4.44
C VAL A 30 -4.25 18.86 3.25
N ALA A 31 -3.01 19.27 3.51
CA ALA A 31 -1.86 19.09 2.63
C ALA A 31 -0.72 18.44 3.42
N CYS A 32 -0.01 17.48 2.80
CA CYS A 32 1.22 16.85 3.26
C CYS A 32 1.46 16.76 4.78
N PHE A 33 0.82 15.79 5.43
CA PHE A 33 1.34 15.19 6.68
C PHE A 33 2.25 14.02 6.32
N HIS A 34 3.42 13.93 6.95
CA HIS A 34 4.31 12.78 6.82
C HIS A 34 3.57 11.50 7.26
N GLN A 35 3.69 10.39 6.51
CA GLN A 35 3.38 9.09 7.10
C GLN A 35 4.31 8.87 8.30
N PRO A 36 3.86 8.32 9.45
CA PRO A 36 4.73 8.12 10.61
C PRO A 36 5.91 7.15 10.36
N GLY A 37 6.97 7.66 9.71
CA GLY A 37 7.95 6.90 8.94
C GLY A 37 7.50 6.61 7.49
N ARG A 38 8.42 6.44 6.53
CA ARG A 38 9.85 6.16 6.73
C ARG A 38 10.73 6.80 5.64
N ASP A 39 11.71 7.61 6.04
CA ASP A 39 12.59 8.37 5.14
C ASP A 39 13.50 7.49 4.24
N ALA A 40 14.04 8.12 3.19
CA ALA A 40 15.02 7.54 2.27
C ALA A 40 16.38 7.23 2.95
N PRO A 41 17.15 6.23 2.45
CA PRO A 41 18.40 5.83 3.10
C PRO A 41 19.54 6.84 2.87
N PRO A 42 20.22 7.33 3.92
CA PRO A 42 21.43 8.14 3.76
C PRO A 42 22.62 7.27 3.30
N ALA A 43 23.58 7.93 2.65
CA ALA A 43 24.78 7.29 2.08
C ALA A 43 25.66 6.56 3.12
N ARG A 44 26.57 5.73 2.61
CA ARG A 44 27.38 4.79 3.42
C ARG A 44 28.42 5.49 4.30
N ASP A 45 28.54 4.97 5.51
CA ASP A 45 29.74 5.04 6.34
C ASP A 45 29.77 3.82 7.27
N HIS A 46 30.91 3.48 7.87
CA HIS A 46 31.06 2.29 8.73
C HIS A 46 31.29 2.64 10.22
N VAL A 47 30.22 2.63 11.01
CA VAL A 47 30.20 2.63 12.49
C VAL A 47 29.08 1.67 12.95
N GLY A 48 29.13 1.19 14.21
CA GLY A 48 28.23 0.17 14.77
C GLY A 48 26.74 0.34 14.44
N ALA A 49 26.07 -0.76 14.08
CA ALA A 49 24.73 -0.74 13.52
C ALA A 49 23.63 -0.37 14.55
N ASP A 50 23.74 -0.87 15.78
CA ASP A 50 22.70 -0.68 16.81
C ASP A 50 22.65 0.76 17.32
N ASP A 51 23.79 1.38 17.64
CA ASP A 51 23.87 2.79 18.07
C ASP A 51 23.27 3.73 17.01
N ARG A 52 23.56 3.44 15.73
CA ARG A 52 23.00 4.18 14.59
C ARG A 52 21.49 4.02 14.46
N PHE A 53 20.95 2.84 14.76
CA PHE A 53 19.51 2.63 14.74
C PHE A 53 18.80 3.37 15.88
N ALA A 54 19.37 3.36 17.08
CA ALA A 54 18.88 4.14 18.22
C ALA A 54 18.90 5.65 17.91
N ALA A 55 20.00 6.17 17.37
CA ALA A 55 20.11 7.57 16.97
C ALA A 55 19.10 7.97 15.87
N ARG A 56 18.88 7.11 14.87
CA ARG A 56 17.84 7.32 13.84
C ARG A 56 16.43 7.33 14.44
N ALA A 57 16.12 6.40 15.35
CA ALA A 57 14.83 6.34 16.01
C ALA A 57 14.57 7.60 16.87
N GLN A 58 15.58 8.09 17.60
CA GLN A 58 15.50 9.33 18.36
C GLN A 58 15.32 10.57 17.46
N SER A 59 16.06 10.65 16.34
CA SER A 59 15.91 11.73 15.36
C SER A 59 14.50 11.76 14.76
N ARG A 60 13.97 10.60 14.34
CA ARG A 60 12.61 10.46 13.82
C ARG A 60 11.53 10.86 14.85
N ALA A 61 11.70 10.46 16.10
CA ALA A 61 10.78 10.87 17.18
C ALA A 61 10.83 12.40 17.43
N ARG A 62 12.01 13.04 17.31
CA ARG A 62 12.14 14.51 17.36
C ARG A 62 11.48 15.17 16.16
N ALA A 63 11.68 14.66 14.95
CA ALA A 63 11.08 15.20 13.72
C ALA A 63 9.55 15.22 13.79
N MET A 64 8.92 14.13 14.23
CA MET A 64 7.45 14.05 14.41
C MET A 64 6.93 15.06 15.44
N GLU A 65 7.65 15.28 16.54
CA GLU A 65 7.28 16.28 17.54
C GLU A 65 7.50 17.72 17.04
N LEU A 66 8.44 17.95 16.12
CA LEU A 66 8.61 19.23 15.45
C LEU A 66 7.48 19.48 14.44
N GLU A 67 7.15 18.51 13.59
CA GLU A 67 6.01 18.57 12.65
C GLU A 67 4.71 18.90 13.41
N ARG A 68 4.41 18.13 14.46
CA ARG A 68 3.20 18.31 15.29
C ARG A 68 3.12 19.71 15.91
N ARG A 69 4.25 20.25 16.38
CA ARG A 69 4.32 21.60 16.97
C ARG A 69 4.32 22.71 15.92
N ALA A 70 4.91 22.49 14.74
CA ALA A 70 4.90 23.43 13.63
C ALA A 70 3.49 23.62 13.08
N ILE A 71 2.77 22.51 12.88
CA ILE A 71 1.37 22.52 12.42
C ILE A 71 0.46 23.17 13.47
N ALA A 72 0.67 22.92 14.77
CA ALA A 72 -0.05 23.64 15.83
C ALA A 72 0.19 25.16 15.77
N ALA A 73 1.46 25.60 15.71
CA ALA A 73 1.81 27.02 15.60
C ALA A 73 1.24 27.67 14.33
N PHE A 74 1.27 26.97 13.20
CA PHE A 74 0.70 27.45 11.94
C PHE A 74 -0.82 27.62 12.01
N ASN A 75 -1.52 26.66 12.64
CA ASN A 75 -2.96 26.73 12.90
C ASN A 75 -3.34 27.88 13.85
N GLU A 76 -2.46 28.22 14.80
CA GLU A 76 -2.63 29.32 15.76
C GLU A 76 -2.25 30.69 15.18
N GLY A 77 -1.66 30.74 13.98
CA GLY A 77 -1.19 31.97 13.32
C GLY A 77 0.21 32.42 13.73
N GLU A 78 0.92 31.64 14.55
CA GLU A 78 2.27 31.89 15.04
C GLU A 78 3.34 31.52 13.98
N LEU A 79 3.26 32.19 12.83
CA LEU A 79 4.03 31.85 11.61
C LEU A 79 5.54 31.80 11.83
N ALA A 80 6.09 32.71 12.64
CA ALA A 80 7.52 32.73 12.97
C ALA A 80 7.95 31.51 13.80
N GLN A 81 7.08 31.00 14.69
CA GLN A 81 7.32 29.77 15.43
C GLN A 81 7.19 28.54 14.51
N ALA A 82 6.20 28.53 13.62
CA ALA A 82 6.03 27.47 12.63
C ALA A 82 7.27 27.36 11.70
N GLU A 83 7.77 28.48 11.19
CA GLU A 83 9.00 28.54 10.40
C GLU A 83 10.22 28.02 11.18
N ALA A 84 10.42 28.47 12.42
CA ALA A 84 11.54 28.03 13.24
C ALA A 84 11.54 26.51 13.48
N LEU A 85 10.36 25.92 13.71
CA LEU A 85 10.20 24.48 13.93
C LEU A 85 10.39 23.67 12.65
N LEU A 86 9.89 24.14 11.51
CA LEU A 86 10.12 23.49 10.20
C LEU A 86 11.59 23.58 9.78
N ARG A 87 12.30 24.68 10.07
CA ARG A 87 13.74 24.78 9.83
C ARG A 87 14.55 23.87 10.76
N GLU A 88 14.13 23.65 12.02
CA GLU A 88 14.72 22.63 12.89
C GLU A 88 14.48 21.22 12.32
N GLN A 89 13.26 20.93 11.82
CA GLN A 89 12.93 19.63 11.24
C GLN A 89 13.71 19.37 9.94
N LEU A 90 13.83 20.35 9.04
CA LEU A 90 14.57 20.22 7.79
C LEU A 90 16.08 20.02 8.02
N ALA A 91 16.62 20.47 9.15
CA ALA A 91 18.00 20.17 9.57
C ALA A 91 18.18 18.71 10.04
N LEU A 92 17.11 18.05 10.51
CA LEU A 92 17.10 16.61 10.84
C LEU A 92 16.76 15.73 9.63
N GLN A 93 15.99 16.25 8.67
CA GLN A 93 15.54 15.57 7.45
C GLN A 93 15.87 16.40 6.18
N PRO A 94 17.15 16.58 5.80
CA PRO A 94 17.51 17.40 4.64
C PRO A 94 16.93 16.85 3.33
N GLY A 95 16.29 17.71 2.53
CA GLY A 95 15.64 17.34 1.28
C GLY A 95 14.28 16.66 1.43
N HIS A 96 13.65 16.72 2.61
CA HIS A 96 12.32 16.16 2.84
C HIS A 96 11.23 17.10 2.35
N PHE A 97 10.71 16.83 1.15
CA PHE A 97 9.81 17.72 0.42
C PHE A 97 8.57 18.19 1.21
N VAL A 98 8.05 17.39 2.14
CA VAL A 98 6.90 17.76 2.97
C VAL A 98 7.25 18.95 3.88
N VAL A 99 8.45 18.95 4.47
CA VAL A 99 8.92 20.02 5.35
C VAL A 99 9.17 21.30 4.54
N THR A 100 9.74 21.16 3.34
CA THR A 100 9.97 22.27 2.40
C THR A 100 8.66 22.85 1.86
N TYR A 101 7.67 22.01 1.56
CA TYR A 101 6.31 22.42 1.16
C TYR A 101 5.59 23.14 2.29
N ASN A 102 5.60 22.58 3.50
CA ASN A 102 4.99 23.22 4.67
C ASN A 102 5.68 24.55 5.00
N LEU A 103 6.99 24.67 4.74
CA LEU A 103 7.69 25.95 4.85
C LEU A 103 7.30 26.93 3.74
N ALA A 104 7.08 26.48 2.50
CA ALA A 104 6.51 27.30 1.42
C ALA A 104 5.14 27.89 1.82
N CYS A 105 4.30 27.07 2.44
CA CYS A 105 2.99 27.46 2.97
C CYS A 105 3.11 28.54 4.07
N VAL A 106 4.00 28.34 5.05
CA VAL A 106 4.26 29.31 6.14
C VAL A 106 4.80 30.64 5.59
N ARG A 107 5.78 30.60 4.68
CA ARG A 107 6.38 31.82 4.11
C ARG A 107 5.40 32.60 3.24
N THR A 108 4.58 31.90 2.44
CA THR A 108 3.49 32.52 1.68
C THR A 108 2.43 33.14 2.61
N ALA A 109 2.02 32.44 3.67
CA ALA A 109 1.09 32.98 4.67
C ALA A 109 1.65 34.22 5.42
N ALA A 110 2.98 34.30 5.59
CA ALA A 110 3.66 35.45 6.19
C ALA A 110 3.80 36.65 5.23
N GLY A 111 3.34 36.54 3.98
CA GLY A 111 3.44 37.56 2.94
C GLY A 111 4.78 37.56 2.20
N ASP A 112 5.76 36.75 2.59
CA ASP A 112 6.96 36.47 1.79
C ASP A 112 6.64 35.43 0.72
N HIS A 113 5.84 35.87 -0.24
CA HIS A 113 5.40 35.07 -1.36
C HIS A 113 6.57 34.69 -2.30
N ASP A 114 7.70 35.43 -2.29
CA ASP A 114 8.85 35.14 -3.16
C ASP A 114 9.67 33.96 -2.61
N ASP A 115 10.01 33.96 -1.31
CA ASP A 115 10.61 32.78 -0.67
C ASP A 115 9.61 31.62 -0.62
N GLY A 116 8.31 31.90 -0.46
CA GLY A 116 7.23 30.92 -0.60
C GLY A 116 7.22 30.21 -1.95
N MET A 117 7.29 30.94 -3.07
CA MET A 117 7.39 30.34 -4.40
C MET A 117 8.70 29.58 -4.61
N ARG A 118 9.82 30.12 -4.13
CA ARG A 118 11.14 29.46 -4.20
C ARG A 118 11.13 28.12 -3.47
N LEU A 119 10.50 28.05 -2.30
CA LEU A 119 10.32 26.82 -1.53
C LEU A 119 9.32 25.86 -2.17
N LEU A 120 8.27 26.35 -2.83
CA LEU A 120 7.35 25.48 -3.58
C LEU A 120 8.06 24.80 -4.77
N VAL A 121 8.92 25.53 -5.50
CA VAL A 121 9.80 24.93 -6.53
C VAL A 121 10.73 23.89 -5.90
N GLN A 122 11.43 24.25 -4.82
CA GLN A 122 12.35 23.35 -4.12
C GLN A 122 11.64 22.07 -3.63
N ALA A 123 10.41 22.17 -3.13
CA ALA A 123 9.62 21.01 -2.72
C ALA A 123 9.27 20.09 -3.90
N ILE A 124 8.97 20.64 -5.09
CA ILE A 124 8.73 19.86 -6.31
C ILE A 124 10.02 19.14 -6.75
N GLU A 125 11.16 19.82 -6.71
CA GLU A 125 12.48 19.24 -7.01
C GLU A 125 12.86 18.11 -6.04
N GLU A 126 12.54 18.27 -4.75
CA GLU A 126 12.75 17.27 -3.70
C GLU A 126 11.77 16.08 -3.80
N GLY A 127 10.52 16.31 -4.24
CA GLY A 127 9.59 15.23 -4.57
C GLY A 127 8.09 15.46 -4.50
N PHE A 128 7.62 16.67 -4.22
CA PHE A 128 6.19 16.99 -4.17
C PHE A 128 5.52 16.78 -5.55
N ASP A 129 4.48 15.93 -5.59
CA ASP A 129 3.89 15.41 -6.84
C ASP A 129 2.35 15.48 -6.94
N ASP A 130 1.64 16.09 -5.98
CA ASP A 130 0.19 16.27 -6.06
C ASP A 130 -0.26 17.69 -6.47
N LEU A 131 -0.52 17.86 -7.78
CA LEU A 131 -1.12 19.08 -8.33
C LEU A 131 -2.41 19.47 -7.62
N ARG A 132 -3.26 18.51 -7.22
CA ARG A 132 -4.58 18.80 -6.66
C ARG A 132 -4.48 19.31 -5.23
N THR A 133 -3.48 18.87 -4.46
CA THR A 133 -3.14 19.50 -3.18
C THR A 133 -2.64 20.93 -3.42
N MET A 134 -1.72 21.15 -4.36
CA MET A 134 -1.20 22.48 -4.70
C MET A 134 -2.29 23.48 -5.18
N ASP A 135 -3.22 23.02 -6.02
CA ASP A 135 -4.36 23.81 -6.53
C ASP A 135 -5.44 24.08 -5.45
N ARG A 136 -5.52 23.26 -4.40
CA ARG A 136 -6.49 23.45 -3.30
C ARG A 136 -5.94 24.30 -2.16
N ASP A 137 -4.67 24.12 -1.79
CA ASP A 137 -4.08 24.73 -0.58
C ASP A 137 -4.22 26.27 -0.56
N PRO A 138 -4.99 26.84 0.39
CA PRO A 138 -5.27 28.28 0.43
C PRO A 138 -4.09 29.11 0.92
N SER A 139 -3.10 28.53 1.61
CA SER A 139 -1.86 29.24 1.95
C SER A 139 -1.07 29.58 0.69
N LEU A 140 -1.13 28.72 -0.34
CA LEU A 140 -0.54 28.94 -1.66
C LEU A 140 -1.44 29.78 -2.59
N ALA A 141 -2.63 30.21 -2.17
CA ALA A 141 -3.54 31.02 -3.00
C ALA A 141 -2.90 32.31 -3.57
N PRO A 142 -2.04 33.05 -2.84
CA PRO A 142 -1.31 34.21 -3.39
C PRO A 142 -0.35 33.85 -4.54
N LEU A 143 0.18 32.63 -4.59
CA LEU A 143 1.13 32.21 -5.62
C LEU A 143 0.45 31.90 -6.95
N ARG A 144 -0.83 31.52 -6.96
CA ARG A 144 -1.54 31.01 -8.14
C ARG A 144 -1.61 32.00 -9.32
N ALA A 145 -1.42 33.29 -9.05
CA ALA A 145 -1.37 34.34 -10.07
C ALA A 145 0.01 34.50 -10.74
N ARG A 146 1.11 33.99 -10.15
CA ARG A 146 2.48 34.10 -10.69
C ARG A 146 2.63 33.50 -12.07
N GLY A 147 3.67 33.89 -12.80
CA GLY A 147 4.09 33.19 -14.01
C GLY A 147 4.56 31.78 -13.66
N GLU A 148 5.46 31.69 -12.68
CA GLU A 148 6.13 30.46 -12.22
C GLU A 148 5.12 29.36 -11.81
N TYR A 149 4.09 29.70 -11.04
CA TYR A 149 3.04 28.74 -10.64
C TYR A 149 2.22 28.25 -11.85
N ARG A 150 1.90 29.15 -12.80
CA ARG A 150 1.16 28.79 -14.02
C ARG A 150 1.98 27.93 -14.97
N GLU A 151 3.29 28.17 -15.04
CA GLU A 151 4.24 27.36 -15.81
C GLU A 151 4.38 25.94 -15.22
N ILE A 152 4.60 25.83 -13.91
CA ILE A 152 4.58 24.55 -13.17
C ILE A 152 3.29 23.78 -13.43
N ARG A 153 2.14 24.44 -13.29
CA ARG A 153 0.82 23.84 -13.50
C ARG A 153 0.58 23.40 -14.95
N ALA A 154 1.14 24.10 -15.93
CA ALA A 154 1.06 23.72 -17.34
C ALA A 154 1.98 22.53 -17.68
N GLY A 155 3.20 22.52 -17.12
CA GLY A 155 4.19 21.44 -17.29
C GLY A 155 4.01 20.22 -16.39
N TRP A 156 2.89 20.09 -15.67
CA TRP A 156 2.76 19.10 -14.59
C TRP A 156 2.93 17.65 -15.05
N SER A 157 2.53 17.31 -16.27
CA SER A 157 2.73 15.96 -16.80
C SER A 157 4.22 15.62 -16.96
N ASP A 158 5.05 16.60 -17.34
CA ASP A 158 6.49 16.43 -17.53
C ASP A 158 7.20 16.35 -16.17
N ILE A 159 6.72 17.08 -15.16
CA ILE A 159 7.17 16.97 -13.76
C ILE A 159 6.92 15.56 -13.22
N LEU A 160 5.72 15.00 -13.43
CA LEU A 160 5.38 13.64 -13.01
C LEU A 160 6.22 12.58 -13.75
N ASP A 161 6.46 12.76 -15.05
CA ASP A 161 7.31 11.86 -15.83
C ASP A 161 8.79 11.93 -15.42
N ALA A 162 9.32 13.12 -15.11
CA ALA A 162 10.66 13.28 -14.55
C ALA A 162 10.79 12.65 -13.16
N ARG A 163 9.79 12.82 -12.28
CA ARG A 163 9.78 12.20 -10.94
C ARG A 163 9.69 10.67 -11.02
N ARG A 164 8.91 10.11 -11.96
CA ARG A 164 8.90 8.68 -12.26
C ARG A 164 10.30 8.18 -12.60
N ASP A 165 10.98 8.84 -13.54
CA ASP A 165 12.26 8.37 -14.05
C ASP A 165 13.37 8.51 -13.00
N ALA A 166 13.33 9.55 -12.16
CA ALA A 166 14.18 9.69 -10.97
C ALA A 166 13.93 8.58 -9.93
N ASN A 167 12.67 8.26 -9.63
CA ASN A 167 12.30 7.17 -8.71
C ASN A 167 12.77 5.80 -9.24
N VAL A 168 12.59 5.53 -10.54
CA VAL A 168 13.07 4.29 -11.18
C VAL A 168 14.60 4.19 -11.13
N ALA A 169 15.32 5.30 -11.37
CA ALA A 169 16.78 5.33 -11.24
C ALA A 169 17.24 5.08 -9.79
N SER A 170 16.58 5.69 -8.79
CA SER A 170 16.87 5.47 -7.37
C SER A 170 16.62 4.02 -6.94
N VAL A 171 15.52 3.41 -7.40
CA VAL A 171 15.24 1.99 -7.18
C VAL A 171 16.33 1.11 -7.81
N LEU A 172 16.76 1.38 -9.05
CA LEU A 172 17.76 0.55 -9.73
C LEU A 172 19.19 0.70 -9.16
N ASP A 173 19.53 1.80 -8.48
CA ASP A 173 20.79 1.94 -7.74
C ASP A 173 20.81 1.03 -6.50
N PHE A 174 19.70 0.97 -5.75
CA PHE A 174 19.56 0.09 -4.58
C PHE A 174 19.40 -1.39 -4.98
N PHE A 175 18.44 -1.67 -5.86
CA PHE A 175 18.07 -2.99 -6.36
C PHE A 175 18.89 -3.33 -7.61
N SER A 176 20.20 -3.45 -7.42
CA SER A 176 21.15 -3.75 -8.49
C SER A 176 21.16 -5.25 -8.87
N GLY A 177 20.84 -5.57 -10.12
CA GLY A 177 20.76 -6.94 -10.64
C GLY A 177 20.12 -7.03 -12.04
N ASP A 178 19.65 -8.22 -12.42
CA ASP A 178 18.84 -8.45 -13.64
C ASP A 178 17.37 -8.03 -13.42
N TYR A 179 17.18 -6.73 -13.17
CA TYR A 179 15.86 -6.13 -13.00
C TYR A 179 15.29 -5.65 -14.35
N ARG A 180 14.04 -6.02 -14.62
CA ARG A 180 13.27 -5.60 -15.80
C ARG A 180 12.36 -4.46 -15.45
N VAL A 181 12.22 -3.49 -16.37
CA VAL A 181 11.34 -2.33 -16.20
C VAL A 181 10.15 -2.46 -17.14
N HIS A 182 8.93 -2.46 -16.61
CA HIS A 182 7.68 -2.55 -17.38
C HIS A 182 6.73 -1.43 -16.98
N ARG A 183 6.21 -0.67 -17.95
CA ARG A 183 5.26 0.44 -17.75
C ARG A 183 3.81 -0.06 -17.86
N ASP A 184 2.93 0.52 -17.07
CA ASP A 184 1.48 0.44 -17.18
C ASP A 184 0.92 1.86 -17.13
N ASP A 185 0.48 2.39 -18.27
CA ASP A 185 -0.11 3.72 -18.39
C ASP A 185 -1.53 3.82 -17.81
N ARG A 186 -2.28 2.71 -17.78
CA ARG A 186 -3.68 2.68 -17.31
C ARG A 186 -3.76 2.76 -15.78
N LEU A 187 -2.84 2.09 -15.11
CA LEU A 187 -2.68 2.15 -13.65
C LEU A 187 -1.61 3.17 -13.23
N ARG A 188 -0.90 3.81 -14.16
CA ARG A 188 0.26 4.69 -13.91
C ARG A 188 1.25 4.06 -12.93
N LEU A 189 1.71 2.86 -13.28
CA LEU A 189 2.71 2.07 -12.56
C LEU A 189 3.96 1.88 -13.41
N VAL A 190 5.11 1.80 -12.75
CA VAL A 190 6.33 1.23 -13.36
C VAL A 190 6.81 0.07 -12.50
N TYR A 191 6.69 -1.15 -13.02
CA TYR A 191 7.20 -2.35 -12.37
C TYR A 191 8.71 -2.43 -12.57
N VAL A 192 9.45 -2.62 -11.48
CA VAL A 192 10.89 -2.89 -11.46
C VAL A 192 11.09 -4.26 -10.82
N THR A 193 11.31 -5.28 -11.65
CA THR A 193 11.11 -6.68 -11.25
C THR A 193 12.29 -7.59 -11.57
N ALA A 194 12.76 -8.34 -10.56
CA ALA A 194 13.70 -9.45 -10.74
C ALA A 194 12.99 -10.79 -11.00
N VAL A 195 11.65 -10.80 -10.96
CA VAL A 195 10.82 -11.99 -11.19
C VAL A 195 10.88 -12.39 -12.69
N ARG A 196 10.69 -13.68 -12.96
CA ARG A 196 10.56 -14.21 -14.34
C ARG A 196 9.41 -13.52 -15.10
N PRO A 197 9.56 -13.27 -16.42
CA PRO A 197 8.54 -12.63 -17.24
C PRO A 197 7.13 -13.23 -17.09
N SER A 198 6.97 -14.56 -17.21
CA SER A 198 5.66 -15.22 -17.10
C SER A 198 4.93 -14.95 -15.79
N SER A 199 5.66 -14.90 -14.68
CA SER A 199 5.07 -14.68 -13.35
C SER A 199 4.84 -13.19 -13.09
N ALA A 200 5.71 -12.32 -13.63
CA ALA A 200 5.53 -10.88 -13.61
C ALA A 200 4.32 -10.43 -14.46
N ASP A 201 4.13 -11.00 -15.65
CA ASP A 201 2.99 -10.69 -16.52
C ASP A 201 1.67 -11.20 -15.91
N ALA A 202 1.63 -12.40 -15.33
CA ALA A 202 0.47 -12.88 -14.57
C ALA A 202 0.11 -11.96 -13.39
N ALA A 203 1.11 -11.48 -12.63
CA ALA A 203 0.90 -10.52 -11.55
C ALA A 203 0.42 -9.14 -12.06
N ARG A 204 0.87 -8.71 -13.24
CA ARG A 204 0.38 -7.48 -13.89
C ARG A 204 -1.08 -7.62 -14.32
N GLU A 205 -1.45 -8.72 -14.98
CA GLU A 205 -2.86 -9.01 -15.33
C GLU A 205 -3.77 -9.07 -14.10
N GLU A 206 -3.29 -9.67 -12.99
CA GLU A 206 -4.02 -9.73 -11.72
C GLU A 206 -4.19 -8.33 -11.09
N ILE A 207 -3.16 -7.48 -11.16
CA ILE A 207 -3.22 -6.11 -10.62
C ILE A 207 -4.08 -5.19 -11.51
N SER A 208 -4.08 -5.37 -12.84
CA SER A 208 -5.06 -4.75 -13.75
C SER A 208 -6.49 -5.14 -13.37
N ARG A 209 -6.75 -6.45 -13.19
CA ARG A 209 -8.06 -6.99 -12.77
C ARG A 209 -8.53 -6.41 -11.44
N LEU A 210 -7.63 -6.35 -10.47
CA LEU A 210 -7.90 -5.80 -9.14
C LEU A 210 -8.21 -4.29 -9.20
N GLY A 211 -7.48 -3.54 -10.02
CA GLY A 211 -7.73 -2.11 -10.26
C GLY A 211 -9.09 -1.84 -10.91
N GLU A 212 -9.48 -2.67 -11.88
CA GLU A 212 -10.79 -2.55 -12.54
C GLU A 212 -11.95 -2.92 -11.62
N TRP A 213 -11.80 -3.97 -10.80
CA TRP A 213 -12.76 -4.28 -9.74
C TRP A 213 -12.86 -3.15 -8.71
N ALA A 214 -11.74 -2.61 -8.25
CA ALA A 214 -11.69 -1.53 -7.26
C ALA A 214 -12.36 -0.24 -7.78
N CYS A 215 -12.04 0.14 -9.02
CA CYS A 215 -12.62 1.30 -9.70
C CYS A 215 -14.14 1.15 -9.92
N ARG A 216 -14.63 -0.09 -10.07
CA ARG A 216 -16.05 -0.36 -10.24
C ARG A 216 -16.80 -0.43 -8.91
N GLU A 217 -16.28 -1.15 -7.91
CA GLU A 217 -17.03 -1.46 -6.69
C GLU A 217 -16.77 -0.53 -5.50
N ILE A 218 -15.69 0.27 -5.51
CA ILE A 218 -15.33 1.16 -4.38
C ILE A 218 -15.01 2.58 -4.84
N PHE A 219 -14.22 2.75 -5.90
CA PHE A 219 -13.66 4.03 -6.33
C PHE A 219 -14.15 4.45 -7.74
N PRO A 220 -15.43 4.81 -7.93
CA PRO A 220 -15.95 5.23 -9.24
C PRO A 220 -15.13 6.38 -9.83
N GLY A 221 -14.77 6.26 -11.12
CA GLY A 221 -13.97 7.23 -11.87
C GLY A 221 -12.46 7.25 -11.54
N LEU A 222 -11.96 6.36 -10.67
CA LEU A 222 -10.53 6.38 -10.28
C LEU A 222 -9.59 6.09 -11.47
N LEU A 223 -10.00 5.27 -12.43
CA LEU A 223 -9.22 4.94 -13.64
C LEU A 223 -9.68 5.69 -14.89
N ASP A 224 -10.38 6.83 -14.73
CA ASP A 224 -10.77 7.69 -15.84
C ASP A 224 -9.53 8.41 -16.42
N PRO A 225 -9.23 8.28 -17.73
CA PRO A 225 -7.97 8.76 -18.30
C PRO A 225 -7.63 10.24 -18.02
N PRO A 226 -8.55 11.22 -18.17
CA PRO A 226 -8.22 12.63 -17.95
C PRO A 226 -7.82 12.93 -16.50
N GLU A 227 -8.51 12.35 -15.52
CA GLU A 227 -8.17 12.52 -14.12
C GLU A 227 -6.90 11.73 -13.76
N SER A 228 -6.74 10.52 -14.29
CA SER A 228 -5.54 9.71 -14.03
C SER A 228 -4.25 10.39 -14.49
N ALA A 229 -4.28 11.20 -15.56
CA ALA A 229 -3.12 11.91 -16.08
C ALA A 229 -2.42 12.83 -15.06
N HIS A 230 -3.16 13.31 -14.05
CA HIS A 230 -2.67 14.15 -12.96
C HIS A 230 -2.28 13.36 -11.69
N ASP A 231 -2.50 12.05 -11.64
CA ASP A 231 -2.10 11.22 -10.49
C ASP A 231 -0.60 10.88 -10.54
N PRO A 232 0.11 10.81 -9.40
CA PRO A 232 1.50 10.35 -9.36
C PRO A 232 1.70 8.94 -9.91
N TRP A 233 2.83 8.75 -10.60
CA TRP A 233 3.37 7.44 -10.97
C TRP A 233 3.84 6.70 -9.71
N VAL A 234 3.54 5.41 -9.59
CA VAL A 234 4.09 4.55 -8.52
C VAL A 234 5.08 3.54 -9.09
N VAL A 235 6.25 3.42 -8.48
CA VAL A 235 7.24 2.39 -8.83
C VAL A 235 6.94 1.12 -8.00
N VAL A 236 6.66 0.02 -8.68
CA VAL A 236 6.29 -1.27 -8.08
C VAL A 236 7.48 -2.22 -8.15
N VAL A 237 8.22 -2.33 -7.06
CA VAL A 237 9.40 -3.17 -6.94
C VAL A 237 9.00 -4.59 -6.56
N LEU A 238 9.40 -5.55 -7.40
CA LEU A 238 9.24 -7.00 -7.17
C LEU A 238 10.64 -7.63 -7.07
N PRO A 239 11.30 -7.51 -5.91
CA PRO A 239 12.71 -7.84 -5.73
C PRO A 239 12.98 -9.34 -5.60
N THR A 240 14.28 -9.70 -5.59
CA THR A 240 14.69 -11.02 -5.10
C THR A 240 14.49 -11.13 -3.58
N PRO A 241 14.39 -12.34 -2.99
CA PRO A 241 14.29 -12.51 -1.54
C PRO A 241 15.45 -11.86 -0.76
N ASP A 242 16.67 -11.96 -1.29
CA ASP A 242 17.87 -11.35 -0.70
C ASP A 242 17.83 -9.82 -0.74
N ASP A 243 17.36 -9.25 -1.85
CA ASP A 243 17.23 -7.79 -2.00
C ASP A 243 16.10 -7.24 -1.12
N PHE A 244 14.98 -7.97 -1.01
CA PHE A 244 13.92 -7.65 -0.05
C PHE A 244 14.44 -7.66 1.39
N GLY A 245 15.26 -8.66 1.75
CA GLY A 245 15.91 -8.73 3.06
C GLY A 245 16.81 -7.52 3.35
N ARG A 246 17.63 -7.10 2.38
CA ARG A 246 18.48 -5.89 2.52
C ARG A 246 17.66 -4.59 2.57
N TRP A 247 16.60 -4.48 1.78
CA TRP A 247 15.70 -3.32 1.78
C TRP A 247 15.00 -3.17 3.14
N ILE A 248 14.38 -4.25 3.64
CA ILE A 248 13.79 -4.34 4.97
C ILE A 248 14.80 -3.95 6.07
N ALA A 249 16.00 -4.53 6.05
CA ALA A 249 17.03 -4.24 7.06
C ALA A 249 17.51 -2.79 7.03
N SER A 250 17.53 -2.14 5.86
CA SER A 250 17.91 -0.73 5.75
C SER A 250 16.86 0.23 6.33
N ARG A 251 15.58 -0.16 6.27
CA ARG A 251 14.40 0.64 6.67
C ARG A 251 13.95 0.38 8.11
N HIS A 252 14.15 -0.85 8.62
CA HIS A 252 13.69 -1.29 9.95
C HIS A 252 14.81 -1.77 10.90
N GLY A 253 16.06 -1.77 10.45
CA GLY A 253 17.22 -2.16 11.26
C GLY A 253 17.49 -3.67 11.30
N ALA A 254 18.68 -4.06 11.76
CA ALA A 254 19.12 -5.46 11.82
C ALA A 254 18.52 -6.23 13.03
N SER A 255 18.26 -5.53 14.13
CA SER A 255 17.99 -6.13 15.45
C SER A 255 16.50 -6.24 15.80
N GLY A 256 15.61 -6.12 14.81
CA GLY A 256 14.15 -6.20 14.95
C GLY A 256 13.61 -7.62 15.13
N GLY A 257 14.08 -8.34 16.16
CA GLY A 257 13.74 -9.73 16.43
C GLY A 257 12.23 -9.99 16.53
N ALA A 258 11.81 -11.16 16.04
CA ALA A 258 10.45 -11.72 16.06
C ALA A 258 9.31 -10.93 15.36
N GLY A 259 9.44 -9.62 15.10
CA GLY A 259 8.40 -8.82 14.44
C GLY A 259 8.44 -8.84 12.91
N LEU A 260 9.64 -8.87 12.32
CA LEU A 260 9.87 -8.64 10.88
C LEU A 260 9.55 -9.81 9.94
N SER A 261 9.10 -10.95 10.50
CA SER A 261 8.45 -12.01 9.73
C SER A 261 7.06 -11.60 9.20
N SER A 262 6.46 -10.54 9.75
CA SER A 262 5.09 -10.09 9.40
C SER A 262 4.99 -9.06 8.27
N ILE A 263 6.08 -8.40 7.89
CA ILE A 263 6.09 -7.42 6.78
C ILE A 263 6.30 -8.16 5.47
N GLY A 264 5.20 -8.39 4.73
CA GLY A 264 5.20 -8.98 3.39
C GLY A 264 5.36 -7.97 2.26
N GLY A 265 5.01 -6.70 2.50
CA GLY A 265 5.21 -5.59 1.57
C GLY A 265 5.13 -4.24 2.25
N GLU A 266 5.22 -3.17 1.46
CA GLU A 266 4.96 -1.79 1.86
C GLU A 266 4.71 -0.88 0.65
N TYR A 267 3.72 0.01 0.73
CA TYR A 267 3.60 1.20 -0.11
C TYR A 267 3.99 2.48 0.66
N ASP A 268 5.10 3.08 0.26
CA ASP A 268 5.51 4.42 0.65
C ASP A 268 4.76 5.46 -0.21
N HIS A 269 3.85 6.20 0.43
CA HIS A 269 3.08 7.24 -0.25
C HIS A 269 3.89 8.51 -0.53
N ASP A 270 4.88 8.85 0.30
CA ASP A 270 5.65 10.09 0.12
C ASP A 270 6.65 9.90 -1.04
N MET A 271 7.33 8.74 -1.09
CA MET A 271 8.23 8.38 -2.19
C MET A 271 7.54 7.84 -3.45
N LYS A 272 6.27 7.40 -3.36
CA LYS A 272 5.54 6.66 -4.42
C LYS A 272 6.23 5.34 -4.82
N ILE A 273 6.70 4.57 -3.83
CA ILE A 273 7.37 3.28 -4.05
C ILE A 273 6.60 2.19 -3.32
N LEU A 274 6.20 1.14 -4.05
CA LEU A 274 5.66 -0.10 -3.51
C LEU A 274 6.75 -1.17 -3.58
N VAL A 275 7.02 -1.88 -2.48
CA VAL A 275 7.92 -3.06 -2.47
C VAL A 275 7.14 -4.26 -1.91
N ALA A 276 7.09 -5.37 -2.64
CA ALA A 276 6.37 -6.58 -2.21
C ALA A 276 7.23 -7.85 -2.31
N ARG A 277 7.24 -8.69 -1.27
CA ARG A 277 7.98 -9.97 -1.21
C ARG A 277 7.37 -11.04 -2.11
N ASP A 278 6.04 -11.09 -2.16
CA ASP A 278 5.25 -12.07 -2.90
C ASP A 278 4.36 -11.40 -3.95
N LEU A 279 4.00 -12.16 -4.98
CA LEU A 279 3.03 -11.74 -6.01
C LEU A 279 1.57 -11.91 -5.58
N GLY A 280 1.30 -12.11 -4.29
CA GLY A 280 0.02 -12.56 -3.75
C GLY A 280 -0.56 -11.56 -2.76
N SER A 281 -0.85 -12.03 -1.55
CA SER A 281 -1.47 -11.24 -0.48
C SER A 281 -0.84 -9.86 -0.28
N SER A 282 0.50 -9.77 -0.30
CA SER A 282 1.19 -8.51 -0.01
C SER A 282 1.08 -7.53 -1.17
N LEU A 283 1.37 -7.97 -2.40
CA LEU A 283 1.25 -7.11 -3.59
C LEU A 283 -0.19 -6.59 -3.78
N ARG A 284 -1.20 -7.42 -3.49
CA ARG A 284 -2.62 -7.04 -3.50
C ARG A 284 -2.92 -5.93 -2.48
N HIS A 285 -2.48 -6.11 -1.23
CA HIS A 285 -2.72 -5.19 -0.12
C HIS A 285 -2.12 -3.81 -0.41
N GLU A 286 -0.82 -3.76 -0.73
CA GLU A 286 -0.09 -2.50 -0.93
C GLU A 286 -0.56 -1.77 -2.20
N PHE A 287 -0.92 -2.50 -3.27
CA PHE A 287 -1.53 -1.88 -4.45
C PHE A 287 -2.91 -1.29 -4.13
N PHE A 288 -3.67 -1.87 -3.20
CA PHE A 288 -4.92 -1.26 -2.77
C PHE A 288 -4.70 0.05 -2.00
N HIS A 289 -3.60 0.18 -1.25
CA HIS A 289 -3.20 1.47 -0.69
C HIS A 289 -2.88 2.49 -1.79
N VAL A 290 -2.23 2.12 -2.91
CA VAL A 290 -2.01 3.03 -4.05
C VAL A 290 -3.34 3.59 -4.58
N LEU A 291 -4.34 2.73 -4.79
CA LEU A 291 -5.66 3.14 -5.28
C LEU A 291 -6.41 4.00 -4.25
N HIS A 292 -6.39 3.59 -2.98
CA HIS A 292 -7.05 4.32 -1.91
C HIS A 292 -6.41 5.71 -1.70
N TRP A 293 -5.08 5.81 -1.71
CA TRP A 293 -4.39 7.09 -1.62
C TRP A 293 -4.68 8.01 -2.80
N ARG A 294 -4.81 7.50 -4.04
CA ARG A 294 -5.29 8.33 -5.17
C ARG A 294 -6.71 8.85 -4.94
N SER A 295 -7.62 8.06 -4.38
CA SER A 295 -8.95 8.53 -4.00
C SER A 295 -8.87 9.61 -2.90
N CYS A 296 -8.08 9.40 -1.85
CA CYS A 296 -7.80 10.38 -0.80
C CYS A 296 -7.25 11.71 -1.36
N LEU A 297 -6.22 11.68 -2.21
CA LEU A 297 -5.64 12.87 -2.83
C LEU A 297 -6.63 13.60 -3.75
N ARG A 298 -7.42 12.87 -4.54
CA ARG A 298 -8.48 13.45 -5.40
C ARG A 298 -9.63 14.08 -4.61
N LEU A 299 -9.92 13.57 -3.42
CA LEU A 299 -10.94 14.12 -2.51
C LEU A 299 -10.41 15.20 -1.57
N GLY A 300 -9.09 15.27 -1.33
CA GLY A 300 -8.49 16.12 -0.30
C GLY A 300 -8.72 15.61 1.13
N GLN A 301 -8.84 14.30 1.32
CA GLN A 301 -9.28 13.66 2.56
C GLN A 301 -8.21 12.70 3.10
N ARG A 302 -8.06 12.62 4.44
CA ARG A 302 -7.19 11.64 5.11
C ARG A 302 -8.04 10.68 5.95
N HIS A 303 -8.33 9.51 5.40
CA HIS A 303 -9.29 8.57 5.98
C HIS A 303 -8.79 7.89 7.26
N ALA A 304 -9.71 7.47 8.13
CA ALA A 304 -9.38 6.75 9.37
C ALA A 304 -8.56 5.47 9.12
N ILE A 305 -7.69 5.11 10.07
CA ILE A 305 -6.76 3.98 9.92
C ILE A 305 -7.48 2.66 9.60
N TRP A 306 -8.62 2.39 10.22
CA TRP A 306 -9.40 1.17 9.97
C TRP A 306 -9.95 1.10 8.53
N VAL A 307 -10.10 2.24 7.83
CA VAL A 307 -10.50 2.28 6.42
C VAL A 307 -9.31 1.96 5.53
N GLN A 308 -8.15 2.59 5.77
CA GLN A 308 -6.92 2.34 5.00
C GLN A 308 -6.53 0.86 5.07
N GLU A 309 -6.34 0.35 6.30
CA GLU A 309 -5.97 -1.03 6.60
C GLU A 309 -7.10 -2.00 6.26
N GLY A 310 -8.37 -1.60 6.40
CA GLY A 310 -9.52 -2.43 6.09
C GLY A 310 -9.73 -2.66 4.58
N LEU A 311 -9.39 -1.67 3.76
CA LEU A 311 -9.42 -1.79 2.30
C LEU A 311 -8.21 -2.55 1.77
N GLY A 312 -7.00 -2.31 2.31
CA GLY A 312 -5.80 -3.11 2.02
C GLY A 312 -6.01 -4.59 2.39
N THR A 313 -6.40 -4.85 3.65
CA THR A 313 -6.72 -6.21 4.11
C THR A 313 -7.96 -6.83 3.45
N LEU A 314 -8.85 -6.08 2.78
CA LEU A 314 -10.02 -6.65 2.08
C LEU A 314 -9.59 -7.57 0.93
N VAL A 315 -8.52 -7.20 0.21
CA VAL A 315 -8.16 -7.82 -1.07
C VAL A 315 -7.02 -8.84 -0.97
N GLU A 316 -6.52 -9.14 0.23
CA GLU A 316 -5.53 -10.19 0.47
C GLU A 316 -5.98 -11.56 -0.06
N ASP A 317 -7.15 -12.05 0.37
CA ASP A 317 -7.74 -13.31 -0.10
C ASP A 317 -8.94 -13.08 -1.05
N TYR A 318 -8.79 -13.47 -2.32
CA TYR A 318 -9.87 -13.64 -3.28
C TYR A 318 -9.59 -14.76 -4.30
N ASP A 319 -10.62 -15.21 -5.01
CA ASP A 319 -10.51 -15.96 -6.27
C ASP A 319 -10.88 -15.09 -7.47
N ALA A 320 -10.36 -15.39 -8.66
CA ALA A 320 -10.82 -14.75 -9.88
C ALA A 320 -12.31 -15.04 -10.12
N GLY A 321 -13.06 -14.01 -10.51
CA GLY A 321 -14.46 -14.14 -10.93
C GLY A 321 -14.59 -14.76 -12.33
N PRO A 322 -15.77 -15.29 -12.69
CA PRO A 322 -16.01 -15.83 -14.02
C PRO A 322 -15.88 -14.76 -15.11
N ALA A 323 -15.43 -15.19 -16.29
CA ALA A 323 -15.51 -14.39 -17.51
C ALA A 323 -16.97 -14.28 -18.00
N PRO A 324 -17.36 -13.20 -18.71
CA PRO A 324 -16.50 -12.12 -19.21
C PRO A 324 -16.23 -11.00 -18.18
N ASP A 325 -17.09 -10.82 -17.17
CA ASP A 325 -17.07 -9.67 -16.25
C ASP A 325 -15.79 -9.58 -15.40
N GLY A 326 -15.11 -10.72 -15.22
CA GLY A 326 -13.67 -10.78 -14.92
C GLY A 326 -13.24 -10.24 -13.56
N GLY A 327 -14.17 -9.91 -12.66
CA GLY A 327 -13.87 -9.34 -11.33
C GLY A 327 -13.21 -10.30 -10.34
N ILE A 328 -13.41 -10.06 -9.05
CA ILE A 328 -12.89 -10.93 -7.97
C ILE A 328 -14.03 -11.43 -7.07
N ILE A 329 -13.84 -12.60 -6.48
CA ILE A 329 -14.71 -13.20 -5.46
C ILE A 329 -13.94 -13.18 -4.13
N LEU A 330 -14.26 -12.20 -3.28
CA LEU A 330 -13.70 -12.06 -1.94
C LEU A 330 -13.94 -13.32 -1.10
N ARG A 331 -12.94 -13.75 -0.31
CA ARG A 331 -13.02 -14.97 0.51
C ARG A 331 -12.91 -14.70 2.01
N HIS A 332 -13.39 -15.64 2.82
CA HIS A 332 -13.01 -15.71 4.23
C HIS A 332 -11.59 -16.27 4.35
N SER A 333 -10.89 -15.92 5.42
CA SER A 333 -9.52 -16.36 5.69
C SER A 333 -9.24 -16.51 7.18
N TRP A 334 -8.00 -16.87 7.53
CA TRP A 334 -7.53 -16.98 8.92
C TRP A 334 -7.81 -15.70 9.74
N ARG A 335 -7.80 -14.52 9.11
CA ARG A 335 -8.24 -13.26 9.74
C ARG A 335 -9.69 -13.33 10.18
N THR A 336 -10.59 -13.84 9.35
CA THR A 336 -12.01 -13.99 9.70
C THR A 336 -12.21 -14.97 10.87
N ASN A 337 -11.36 -15.99 10.99
CA ASN A 337 -11.35 -16.90 12.15
C ASN A 337 -10.97 -16.18 13.46
N ILE A 338 -10.05 -15.20 13.43
CA ILE A 338 -9.71 -14.38 14.61
C ILE A 338 -10.96 -13.64 15.12
N VAL A 339 -11.74 -13.03 14.22
CA VAL A 339 -12.98 -12.31 14.56
C VAL A 339 -14.02 -13.27 15.15
N LYS A 340 -14.17 -14.46 14.56
CA LYS A 340 -15.08 -15.49 15.08
C LYS A 340 -14.63 -16.05 16.44
N ARG A 341 -13.32 -16.15 16.69
CA ARG A 341 -12.75 -16.50 18.01
C ARG A 341 -13.04 -15.41 19.05
N LEU A 342 -12.90 -14.13 18.68
CA LEU A 342 -13.25 -13.01 19.56
C LEU A 342 -14.74 -12.97 19.91
N GLU A 343 -15.62 -13.20 18.93
CA GLU A 343 -17.07 -13.27 19.13
C GLU A 343 -17.45 -14.44 20.06
N ARG A 344 -16.94 -15.66 19.78
CA ARG A 344 -17.15 -16.84 20.65
C ARG A 344 -16.65 -16.63 22.09
N ALA A 345 -15.65 -15.78 22.29
CA ALA A 345 -15.10 -15.45 23.60
C ALA A 345 -15.81 -14.25 24.28
N GLY A 346 -16.86 -13.66 23.68
CA GLY A 346 -17.53 -12.46 24.20
C GLY A 346 -16.64 -11.20 24.17
N ARG A 347 -15.60 -11.19 23.33
CA ARG A 347 -14.52 -10.17 23.29
C ARG A 347 -14.46 -9.39 21.97
N LEU A 348 -15.43 -9.58 21.07
CA LEU A 348 -15.54 -8.78 19.85
C LEU A 348 -16.17 -7.41 20.16
N ALA A 349 -15.31 -6.40 20.27
CA ALA A 349 -15.70 -4.99 20.22
C ALA A 349 -16.40 -4.65 18.88
N GLY A 350 -17.35 -3.73 18.91
CA GLY A 350 -18.23 -3.41 17.79
C GLY A 350 -17.54 -2.72 16.60
N LEU A 351 -18.34 -2.42 15.59
CA LEU A 351 -18.01 -1.55 14.46
C LEU A 351 -17.88 -0.10 14.92
N SER A 352 -18.70 0.37 15.87
CA SER A 352 -18.49 1.72 16.46
C SER A 352 -17.11 1.82 17.14
N ASP A 353 -16.71 0.78 17.88
CA ASP A 353 -15.39 0.67 18.53
C ASP A 353 -14.24 0.41 17.52
N LEU A 354 -14.55 0.26 16.24
CA LEU A 354 -13.57 0.17 15.14
C LEU A 354 -13.43 1.54 14.47
N CYS A 355 -14.55 2.21 14.22
CA CYS A 355 -14.60 3.57 13.68
C CYS A 355 -13.84 4.56 14.57
N SER A 356 -14.02 4.49 15.90
CA SER A 356 -13.40 5.40 16.86
C SER A 356 -11.94 5.08 17.22
N ALA A 357 -11.33 4.03 16.66
CA ALA A 357 -9.97 3.63 17.02
C ALA A 357 -8.91 4.61 16.46
N SER A 358 -8.05 5.13 17.33
CA SER A 358 -6.88 5.92 16.93
C SER A 358 -5.81 5.05 16.24
N PRO A 359 -4.87 5.64 15.49
CA PRO A 359 -3.74 4.93 14.90
C PRO A 359 -2.94 4.10 15.92
N ASP A 360 -2.66 4.67 17.10
CA ASP A 360 -1.85 4.00 18.13
C ASP A 360 -2.58 2.81 18.78
N GLU A 361 -3.89 2.92 19.00
CA GLU A 361 -4.71 1.79 19.47
C GLU A 361 -4.81 0.68 18.42
N PHE A 362 -4.98 1.07 17.15
CA PHE A 362 -5.09 0.15 16.03
C PHE A 362 -3.77 -0.62 15.79
N MET A 363 -2.65 0.09 15.81
CA MET A 363 -1.28 -0.45 15.62
C MET A 363 -0.63 -0.99 16.90
N SER A 364 -1.40 -1.10 17.99
CA SER A 364 -0.94 -1.67 19.26
C SER A 364 -0.55 -3.15 19.15
N LEU A 365 -0.16 -3.76 20.27
CA LEU A 365 0.14 -5.21 20.42
C LEU A 365 -1.00 -6.17 19.97
N ARG A 366 -2.14 -5.64 19.50
CA ARG A 366 -3.27 -6.40 18.94
C ARG A 366 -3.46 -6.18 17.44
N VAL A 367 -2.50 -5.60 16.71
CA VAL A 367 -2.61 -5.24 15.28
C VAL A 367 -3.21 -6.33 14.38
N LEU A 368 -2.85 -7.61 14.57
CA LEU A 368 -3.46 -8.73 13.81
C LEU A 368 -4.98 -8.87 14.01
N ALA A 369 -5.48 -8.53 15.19
CA ALA A 369 -6.91 -8.47 15.50
C ALA A 369 -7.56 -7.15 15.01
N SER A 370 -6.80 -6.04 14.95
CA SER A 370 -7.24 -4.79 14.33
C SER A 370 -7.47 -4.98 12.83
N TYR A 371 -6.49 -5.53 12.11
CA TYR A 371 -6.59 -5.97 10.72
C TYR A 371 -7.74 -6.96 10.50
N ALA A 372 -7.91 -7.94 11.38
CA ALA A 372 -9.02 -8.89 11.29
C ALA A 372 -10.40 -8.21 11.43
N ARG A 373 -10.57 -7.28 12.38
CA ARG A 373 -11.80 -6.47 12.53
C ARG A 373 -12.03 -5.56 11.31
N ALA A 374 -10.98 -4.98 10.75
CA ALA A 374 -11.06 -4.13 9.56
C ALA A 374 -11.48 -4.93 8.30
N ARG A 375 -10.79 -6.04 7.97
CA ARG A 375 -11.17 -6.95 6.86
C ARG A 375 -12.62 -7.44 7.01
N SER A 376 -13.02 -7.85 8.22
CA SER A 376 -14.38 -8.37 8.46
C SER A 376 -15.49 -7.31 8.35
N ALA A 377 -15.21 -6.06 8.71
CA ALA A 377 -16.14 -4.94 8.49
C ALA A 377 -16.41 -4.72 6.99
N PHE A 378 -15.36 -4.70 6.16
CA PHE A 378 -15.53 -4.58 4.70
C PHE A 378 -16.10 -5.85 4.04
N LEU A 379 -15.80 -7.05 4.55
CA LEU A 379 -16.47 -8.28 4.11
C LEU A 379 -17.97 -8.30 4.46
N TYR A 380 -18.39 -7.69 5.57
CA TYR A 380 -19.81 -7.52 5.90
C TYR A 380 -20.51 -6.52 4.96
N LEU A 381 -19.84 -5.42 4.60
CA LEU A 381 -20.32 -4.53 3.53
C LEU A 381 -20.39 -5.26 2.18
N ALA A 382 -19.41 -6.11 1.85
CA ALA A 382 -19.39 -6.93 0.63
C ALA A 382 -20.58 -7.90 0.60
N HIS A 383 -20.83 -8.61 1.69
CA HIS A 383 -21.91 -9.58 1.84
C HIS A 383 -23.29 -8.99 1.57
N HIS A 384 -23.50 -7.72 1.91
CA HIS A 384 -24.74 -6.99 1.63
C HIS A 384 -24.74 -6.20 0.31
N GLY A 385 -23.65 -6.24 -0.47
CA GLY A 385 -23.52 -5.47 -1.72
C GLY A 385 -23.39 -3.96 -1.51
N LYS A 386 -22.90 -3.51 -0.33
CA LYS A 386 -22.97 -2.11 0.12
C LYS A 386 -21.63 -1.37 0.22
N ILE A 387 -20.50 -1.93 -0.24
CA ILE A 387 -19.20 -1.26 -0.13
C ILE A 387 -19.23 0.12 -0.82
N ARG A 388 -19.75 0.19 -2.06
CA ARG A 388 -19.82 1.43 -2.84
C ARG A 388 -20.66 2.50 -2.15
N ASP A 389 -21.90 2.17 -1.82
CA ASP A 389 -22.86 3.03 -1.12
C ASP A 389 -22.27 3.56 0.21
N TRP A 390 -21.56 2.71 0.95
CA TRP A 390 -20.86 3.11 2.17
C TRP A 390 -19.71 4.08 1.90
N TYR A 391 -18.86 3.80 0.91
CA TYR A 391 -17.70 4.64 0.58
C TYR A 391 -18.12 6.00 0.00
N GLU A 392 -19.13 6.02 -0.87
CA GLU A 392 -19.73 7.24 -1.42
C GLU A 392 -20.33 8.12 -0.30
N ARG A 393 -21.06 7.54 0.66
CA ARG A 393 -21.59 8.26 1.82
C ARG A 393 -20.50 8.77 2.76
N TYR A 394 -19.50 7.95 3.05
CA TYR A 394 -18.38 8.30 3.91
C TYR A 394 -17.56 9.47 3.34
N THR A 395 -17.25 9.42 2.03
CA THR A 395 -16.50 10.49 1.37
C THR A 395 -17.33 11.77 1.16
N ALA A 396 -18.64 11.67 0.93
CA ALA A 396 -19.52 12.84 0.79
C ALA A 396 -19.85 13.55 2.12
N ASP A 397 -19.86 12.84 3.26
CA ASP A 397 -20.09 13.40 4.59
C ASP A 397 -18.81 13.51 5.45
N PHE A 398 -17.62 13.30 4.87
CA PHE A 398 -16.34 13.15 5.59
C PHE A 398 -16.06 14.24 6.64
N GLU A 399 -16.32 15.51 6.34
CA GLU A 399 -16.11 16.61 7.29
C GLU A 399 -17.09 16.64 8.49
N LYS A 400 -18.20 15.91 8.40
CA LYS A 400 -19.15 15.71 9.51
C LYS A 400 -18.81 14.46 10.33
N ASP A 401 -18.13 13.49 9.71
CA ASP A 401 -17.67 12.26 10.36
C ASP A 401 -16.46 11.65 9.63
N ARG A 402 -15.27 11.99 10.12
CA ARG A 402 -13.99 11.43 9.63
C ARG A 402 -13.74 9.97 10.09
N THR A 403 -14.66 9.36 10.85
CA THR A 403 -14.56 7.97 11.33
C THR A 403 -15.33 6.96 10.48
N GLY A 404 -16.31 7.41 9.70
CA GLY A 404 -17.20 6.57 8.89
C GLY A 404 -18.35 5.89 9.67
N ARG A 405 -18.50 6.17 10.97
CA ARG A 405 -19.59 5.67 11.82
C ARG A 405 -20.99 6.09 11.30
N ILE A 406 -21.16 7.33 10.87
CA ILE A 406 -22.42 7.87 10.31
C ILE A 406 -22.69 7.24 8.92
N ALA A 407 -21.65 6.93 8.15
CA ALA A 407 -21.80 6.27 6.85
C ALA A 407 -22.47 4.90 6.99
N TRP A 408 -22.13 4.13 8.05
CA TRP A 408 -22.83 2.88 8.39
C TRP A 408 -24.34 3.09 8.62
N GLU A 409 -24.71 4.05 9.48
CA GLU A 409 -26.11 4.32 9.82
C GLU A 409 -26.92 4.78 8.59
N LYS A 410 -26.31 5.57 7.69
CA LYS A 410 -26.91 5.97 6.41
C LYS A 410 -26.99 4.83 5.38
N THR A 411 -26.01 3.92 5.36
CA THR A 411 -25.92 2.76 4.44
C THR A 411 -26.96 1.69 4.77
N PHE A 412 -27.21 1.46 6.06
CA PHE A 412 -28.16 0.43 6.52
C PHE A 412 -29.55 0.98 6.86
N GLY A 413 -29.71 2.29 7.05
CA GLY A 413 -30.99 2.89 7.42
C GLY A 413 -31.44 2.58 8.85
N THR A 414 -30.51 2.14 9.70
CA THR A 414 -30.76 1.68 11.07
C THR A 414 -29.68 2.18 12.03
N PRO A 415 -29.97 2.38 13.33
CA PRO A 415 -28.96 2.79 14.31
C PRO A 415 -27.81 1.79 14.44
N MET A 416 -26.60 2.28 14.72
CA MET A 416 -25.37 1.49 14.80
C MET A 416 -25.50 0.29 15.74
N ALA A 417 -26.21 0.41 16.87
CA ALA A 417 -26.43 -0.70 17.79
C ALA A 417 -27.22 -1.89 17.19
N THR A 418 -28.05 -1.64 16.16
CA THR A 418 -28.67 -2.69 15.36
C THR A 418 -27.68 -3.28 14.36
N ILE A 419 -26.90 -2.43 13.67
CA ILE A 419 -25.84 -2.88 12.74
C ILE A 419 -24.82 -3.76 13.46
N ASP A 420 -24.38 -3.38 14.67
CA ASP A 420 -23.46 -4.14 15.53
C ASP A 420 -24.02 -5.51 15.96
N ARG A 421 -25.31 -5.59 16.25
CA ARG A 421 -26.00 -6.85 16.61
C ARG A 421 -26.02 -7.80 15.42
N ASP A 422 -26.36 -7.28 14.24
CA ASP A 422 -26.57 -8.06 13.03
C ASP A 422 -25.24 -8.43 12.36
N TYR A 423 -24.24 -7.55 12.43
CA TYR A 423 -22.83 -7.86 12.14
C TYR A 423 -22.31 -9.00 13.02
N ARG A 424 -22.53 -8.96 14.34
CA ARG A 424 -22.17 -10.10 15.21
C ARG A 424 -22.95 -11.36 14.86
N ALA A 425 -24.21 -11.27 14.40
CA ALA A 425 -24.96 -12.42 13.90
C ALA A 425 -24.34 -13.02 12.64
N TRP A 426 -23.89 -12.19 11.70
CA TRP A 426 -23.13 -12.60 10.52
C TRP A 426 -21.78 -13.24 10.90
N VAL A 427 -21.03 -12.66 11.83
CA VAL A 427 -19.80 -13.27 12.39
C VAL A 427 -20.09 -14.63 13.05
N ARG A 428 -21.29 -14.84 13.61
CA ARG A 428 -21.72 -16.16 14.11
C ARG A 428 -22.12 -17.13 12.99
N SER A 429 -22.64 -16.68 11.84
CA SER A 429 -23.04 -17.55 10.72
C SER A 429 -21.90 -17.99 9.79
N ILE A 430 -20.87 -17.17 9.57
CA ILE A 430 -19.72 -17.53 8.70
C ILE A 430 -19.02 -18.82 9.14
N GLU A 431 -18.57 -19.67 8.21
CA GLU A 431 -17.75 -20.83 8.57
C GLU A 431 -16.30 -20.43 8.88
N MET A 432 -15.58 -21.24 9.65
CA MET A 432 -14.14 -21.09 9.82
C MET A 432 -13.43 -21.78 8.67
N VAL A 433 -12.46 -21.12 8.05
CA VAL A 433 -11.58 -21.78 7.08
C VAL A 433 -10.49 -22.59 7.81
N PRO A 434 -9.87 -23.60 7.18
CA PRO A 434 -8.64 -24.18 7.70
C PRO A 434 -7.50 -23.14 7.73
N GLU A 435 -6.71 -23.16 8.79
CA GLU A 435 -5.48 -22.34 8.94
C GLU A 435 -4.20 -23.16 8.65
N GLU A 436 -4.34 -24.48 8.61
CA GLU A 436 -3.28 -25.45 8.33
C GLU A 436 -3.86 -26.65 7.55
N ILE A 437 -2.99 -27.47 6.95
CA ILE A 437 -3.37 -28.78 6.42
C ILE A 437 -3.29 -29.79 7.57
N GLY A 438 -4.40 -29.96 8.29
CA GLY A 438 -4.52 -30.90 9.41
C GLY A 438 -4.71 -32.37 8.97
N PRO A 439 -4.54 -33.35 9.87
CA PRO A 439 -4.67 -34.77 9.56
C PRO A 439 -6.01 -35.12 8.88
N GLY A 440 -5.96 -36.01 7.88
CA GLY A 440 -7.11 -36.39 7.07
C GLY A 440 -7.50 -35.41 5.95
N MET A 441 -7.02 -34.17 5.95
CA MET A 441 -7.24 -33.23 4.83
C MET A 441 -6.48 -33.65 3.57
N ALA A 442 -6.93 -33.16 2.40
CA ALA A 442 -6.23 -33.35 1.15
C ALA A 442 -4.85 -32.66 1.15
N SER A 443 -3.83 -33.36 0.67
CA SER A 443 -2.44 -32.91 0.67
C SER A 443 -1.68 -33.44 -0.55
N LEU A 444 -0.70 -32.66 -1.03
CA LEU A 444 0.28 -33.10 -2.03
C LEU A 444 1.30 -34.12 -1.48
N GLY A 445 1.35 -34.33 -0.16
CA GLY A 445 2.31 -35.23 0.49
C GLY A 445 3.72 -34.66 0.59
N VAL A 446 3.83 -33.34 0.70
CA VAL A 446 5.09 -32.57 0.76
C VAL A 446 5.10 -31.63 1.97
N GLU A 447 6.31 -31.20 2.36
CA GLU A 447 6.54 -30.01 3.18
C GLU A 447 7.03 -28.87 2.29
N VAL A 448 6.64 -27.66 2.64
CA VAL A 448 6.87 -26.44 1.86
C VAL A 448 7.25 -25.27 2.75
N GLU A 449 8.06 -24.37 2.20
CA GLU A 449 8.43 -23.08 2.80
C GLU A 449 8.21 -21.95 1.79
N SER A 450 8.13 -20.70 2.28
CA SER A 450 8.04 -19.51 1.45
C SER A 450 9.22 -19.42 0.49
N GLY A 451 8.96 -19.36 -0.82
CA GLY A 451 9.98 -19.49 -1.85
C GLY A 451 10.44 -18.18 -2.48
N GLU A 452 10.74 -18.25 -3.78
CA GLU A 452 10.76 -17.07 -4.64
C GLU A 452 9.36 -16.45 -4.72
N ALA A 453 9.23 -15.18 -5.11
CA ALA A 453 7.97 -14.43 -5.11
C ALA A 453 6.79 -15.09 -5.87
N ASP A 454 7.06 -16.05 -6.77
CA ASP A 454 6.08 -16.76 -7.59
C ASP A 454 5.64 -18.16 -7.10
N GLY A 455 6.06 -18.62 -5.91
CA GLY A 455 5.55 -19.88 -5.36
C GLY A 455 6.27 -20.43 -4.12
N LEU A 456 5.73 -21.51 -3.57
CA LEU A 456 6.27 -22.20 -2.40
C LEU A 456 7.36 -23.22 -2.78
N ILE A 457 8.51 -23.22 -2.10
CA ILE A 457 9.56 -24.24 -2.30
C ILE A 457 9.16 -25.52 -1.59
N ILE A 458 9.16 -26.65 -2.31
CA ILE A 458 9.05 -27.99 -1.73
C ILE A 458 10.38 -28.34 -1.04
N THR A 459 10.38 -28.39 0.29
CA THR A 459 11.57 -28.70 1.09
C THR A 459 11.72 -30.18 1.38
N ARG A 460 10.61 -30.94 1.43
CA ARG A 460 10.64 -32.42 1.56
C ARG A 460 9.44 -33.07 0.87
N VAL A 461 9.63 -34.27 0.33
CA VAL A 461 8.52 -35.16 -0.06
C VAL A 461 8.33 -36.18 1.06
N VAL A 462 7.16 -36.21 1.68
CA VAL A 462 6.89 -36.96 2.93
C VAL A 462 6.67 -38.45 2.65
N ASP A 463 5.89 -38.76 1.61
CA ASP A 463 5.72 -40.12 1.09
C ASP A 463 5.96 -40.15 -0.43
N PRO A 464 7.20 -40.45 -0.89
CA PRO A 464 7.52 -40.51 -2.31
C PRO A 464 6.81 -41.62 -3.11
N ARG A 465 6.03 -42.50 -2.45
CA ARG A 465 5.27 -43.60 -3.07
C ARG A 465 3.77 -43.35 -3.10
N ARG A 466 3.27 -42.30 -2.43
CA ARG A 466 1.85 -41.90 -2.45
C ARG A 466 1.67 -40.43 -2.83
N GLY A 467 2.49 -39.53 -2.29
CA GLY A 467 2.52 -38.12 -2.67
C GLY A 467 3.23 -37.92 -4.00
N GLY A 468 2.57 -37.26 -4.94
CA GLY A 468 3.21 -36.80 -6.18
C GLY A 468 3.58 -37.87 -7.22
N ASP A 469 3.35 -39.17 -6.98
CA ASP A 469 3.62 -40.24 -7.97
C ASP A 469 5.08 -40.22 -8.52
N GLY A 470 6.05 -39.80 -7.68
CA GLY A 470 7.46 -39.61 -8.04
C GLY A 470 7.79 -38.36 -8.89
N ARG A 471 6.79 -37.51 -9.19
CA ARG A 471 6.90 -36.32 -10.05
C ARG A 471 7.45 -35.12 -9.27
N LEU A 472 6.86 -34.86 -8.09
CA LEU A 472 7.26 -33.84 -7.12
C LEU A 472 8.63 -34.17 -6.50
N ARG A 473 9.48 -33.17 -6.30
CA ARG A 473 10.82 -33.32 -5.72
C ARG A 473 11.18 -32.14 -4.82
N GLN A 474 12.12 -32.37 -3.92
CA GLN A 474 12.78 -31.30 -3.17
C GLN A 474 13.43 -30.29 -4.13
N GLY A 475 13.24 -29.00 -3.87
CA GLY A 475 13.72 -27.91 -4.73
C GLY A 475 12.84 -27.60 -5.95
N ASP A 476 11.68 -28.24 -6.08
CA ASP A 476 10.61 -27.72 -6.94
C ASP A 476 9.93 -26.52 -6.27
N VAL A 477 9.52 -25.53 -7.06
CA VAL A 477 8.61 -24.47 -6.62
C VAL A 477 7.21 -24.74 -7.15
N LEU A 478 6.25 -24.77 -6.23
CA LEU A 478 4.83 -24.98 -6.46
C LEU A 478 4.16 -23.63 -6.79
N THR A 479 3.67 -23.48 -8.02
CA THR A 479 3.07 -22.23 -8.51
C THR A 479 1.55 -22.20 -8.37
N ASP A 480 0.89 -23.33 -8.67
CA ASP A 480 -0.57 -23.43 -8.73
C ASP A 480 -1.06 -24.88 -8.61
N ILE A 481 -2.36 -25.03 -8.31
CA ILE A 481 -3.10 -26.29 -8.36
C ILE A 481 -4.41 -26.06 -9.12
N ASP A 482 -4.62 -26.81 -10.21
CA ASP A 482 -5.66 -26.57 -11.22
C ASP A 482 -5.74 -25.11 -11.70
N GLY A 483 -4.57 -24.48 -11.90
CA GLY A 483 -4.47 -23.08 -12.31
C GLY A 483 -4.84 -22.05 -11.24
N ARG A 484 -5.16 -22.47 -10.01
CA ARG A 484 -5.34 -21.58 -8.86
C ARG A 484 -3.98 -21.36 -8.20
N PRO A 485 -3.46 -20.13 -8.12
CA PRO A 485 -2.14 -19.85 -7.55
C PRO A 485 -1.98 -20.35 -6.12
N THR A 486 -0.74 -20.66 -5.74
CA THR A 486 -0.36 -21.06 -4.37
C THR A 486 0.93 -20.36 -3.96
N ARG A 487 0.91 -19.03 -3.92
CA ARG A 487 2.11 -18.19 -3.69
C ARG A 487 2.57 -18.20 -2.24
N ASP A 488 1.63 -18.34 -1.31
CA ASP A 488 1.88 -18.41 0.12
C ASP A 488 1.15 -19.60 0.76
N ILE A 489 1.48 -19.89 2.03
CA ILE A 489 0.98 -21.06 2.76
C ILE A 489 -0.53 -20.97 3.01
N ALA A 490 -1.08 -19.77 3.25
CA ALA A 490 -2.52 -19.59 3.45
C ALA A 490 -3.27 -19.80 2.12
N GLU A 491 -2.73 -19.30 1.00
CA GLU A 491 -3.26 -19.56 -0.33
C GLU A 491 -3.23 -21.07 -0.67
N LEU A 492 -2.14 -21.79 -0.36
CA LEU A 492 -2.06 -23.24 -0.51
C LEU A 492 -3.10 -23.99 0.36
N VAL A 493 -3.22 -23.66 1.65
CA VAL A 493 -4.20 -24.27 2.57
C VAL A 493 -5.62 -24.03 2.05
N ARG A 494 -5.93 -22.80 1.64
CA ARG A 494 -7.21 -22.39 1.06
C ARG A 494 -7.52 -23.18 -0.23
N VAL A 495 -6.56 -23.30 -1.13
CA VAL A 495 -6.69 -24.06 -2.40
C VAL A 495 -6.91 -25.56 -2.14
N LEU A 496 -6.11 -26.17 -1.24
CA LEU A 496 -6.22 -27.59 -0.91
C LEU A 496 -7.47 -27.95 -0.10
N SER A 497 -7.99 -27.04 0.72
CA SER A 497 -9.23 -27.25 1.49
C SER A 497 -10.48 -27.50 0.63
N GLY A 498 -10.43 -27.16 -0.66
CA GLY A 498 -11.50 -27.44 -1.62
C GLY A 498 -11.54 -28.88 -2.16
N TYR A 499 -10.54 -29.72 -1.87
CA TYR A 499 -10.42 -31.08 -2.39
C TYR A 499 -10.54 -32.16 -1.30
N ARG A 500 -10.61 -33.41 -1.75
CA ARG A 500 -10.63 -34.63 -0.94
C ARG A 500 -9.38 -35.49 -1.22
N PRO A 501 -8.90 -36.27 -0.25
CA PRO A 501 -7.97 -37.36 -0.52
C PRO A 501 -8.53 -38.30 -1.61
N GLY A 502 -7.73 -38.58 -2.63
CA GLY A 502 -8.11 -39.35 -3.82
C GLY A 502 -8.42 -38.49 -5.05
N ASP A 503 -8.65 -37.18 -4.90
CA ASP A 503 -8.85 -36.28 -6.04
C ASP A 503 -7.58 -36.18 -6.89
N ARG A 504 -7.75 -36.08 -8.21
CA ARG A 504 -6.65 -35.89 -9.18
C ARG A 504 -6.63 -34.45 -9.64
N VAL A 505 -5.54 -33.76 -9.35
CA VAL A 505 -5.32 -32.35 -9.69
C VAL A 505 -4.14 -32.21 -10.64
N THR A 506 -4.14 -31.15 -11.44
CA THR A 506 -2.94 -30.64 -12.09
C THR A 506 -2.18 -29.73 -11.14
N VAL A 507 -0.85 -29.80 -11.20
CA VAL A 507 0.04 -29.06 -10.31
C VAL A 507 1.07 -28.34 -11.16
N GLY A 508 1.09 -27.01 -11.07
CA GLY A 508 2.13 -26.17 -11.67
C GLY A 508 3.41 -26.22 -10.84
N LEU A 509 4.52 -26.53 -11.50
CA LEU A 509 5.81 -26.76 -10.88
C LEU A 509 6.92 -26.07 -11.66
N ARG A 510 7.93 -25.58 -10.95
CA ARG A 510 9.12 -24.98 -11.52
C ARG A 510 10.38 -25.59 -10.91
N ARG A 511 11.27 -26.12 -11.77
CA ARG A 511 12.57 -26.69 -11.39
C ARG A 511 13.68 -25.90 -12.07
N GLY A 512 14.27 -24.95 -11.34
CA GLY A 512 15.14 -23.93 -11.91
C GLY A 512 14.41 -23.04 -12.91
N SER A 513 14.87 -23.00 -14.16
CA SER A 513 14.22 -22.27 -15.27
C SER A 513 13.11 -23.05 -15.99
N ARG A 514 12.87 -24.33 -15.64
CA ARG A 514 11.89 -25.17 -16.34
C ARG A 514 10.56 -25.20 -15.60
N VAL A 515 9.53 -24.60 -16.18
CA VAL A 515 8.12 -24.76 -15.78
C VAL A 515 7.58 -26.09 -16.32
N ARG A 516 6.68 -26.74 -15.57
CA ARG A 516 6.00 -28.00 -15.88
C ARG A 516 4.60 -28.02 -15.26
N THR A 517 3.74 -28.85 -15.80
CA THR A 517 2.47 -29.23 -15.17
C THR A 517 2.47 -30.75 -15.00
N GLU A 518 2.20 -31.23 -13.79
CA GLU A 518 2.17 -32.66 -13.46
C GLU A 518 0.80 -33.02 -12.86
N THR A 519 0.23 -34.17 -13.24
CA THR A 519 -1.00 -34.67 -12.60
C THR A 519 -0.66 -35.44 -11.33
N VAL A 520 -1.21 -35.01 -10.19
CA VAL A 520 -0.98 -35.59 -8.87
C VAL A 520 -2.30 -36.08 -8.28
N THR A 521 -2.29 -37.24 -7.64
CA THR A 521 -3.41 -37.68 -6.80
C THR A 521 -3.16 -37.15 -5.38
N LEU A 522 -4.11 -36.42 -4.83
CA LEU A 522 -4.01 -35.89 -3.45
C LEU A 522 -4.16 -37.02 -2.44
N ILE A 523 -3.34 -36.99 -1.39
CA ILE A 523 -3.36 -37.97 -0.31
C ILE A 523 -4.00 -37.36 0.95
N ALA A 524 -4.39 -38.22 1.89
CA ALA A 524 -4.70 -37.75 3.23
C ALA A 524 -3.39 -37.30 3.91
N ARG A 525 -3.41 -36.11 4.52
CA ARG A 525 -2.41 -35.68 5.49
C ARG A 525 -2.35 -36.72 6.62
N SER A 526 -1.14 -37.23 6.87
CA SER A 526 -0.82 -38.13 8.00
C SER A 526 -0.87 -37.39 9.33
#